data_AF-A0A767S9W5-F1
#
_entry.id   AF-A0A767S9W5-F1
#
_cell.length_a   1.000
_cell.length_b   1.000
_cell.length_c   1.000
_cell.angle_alpha   90.00
_cell.angle_beta   90.00
_cell.angle_gamma   90.00
#
_symmetry.space_group_name_H-M   'P 1'
#
loop_
_entity.id
_entity.type
_entity.pdbx_description
1 polymer ?
#
loop_
_entity_poly.entity_id
_entity_poly.type
_entity_poly.pdbx_seq_one_letter_code
_entity_poly.pdbx_strand_id
1 'polypeptide(L)' 'MIGLRPAFSTMLFLLLLTGGVYPLLTTALGQWWFPWQANGSLIHKDNVIRGSALIGQSFTAAGYFHGRPSATADTPYNP' A
#
# COMPACT_ATOMS: atom_id res chain seq x y z
N MET A 1 26.27 34.19 -10.84
CA MET A 1 25.11 33.68 -10.06
C MET A 1 23.79 33.82 -10.83
N ILE A 2 23.77 33.52 -12.14
CA ILE A 2 22.55 33.57 -12.95
C ILE A 2 21.98 32.16 -12.98
N GLY A 3 20.71 32.00 -12.60
CA GLY A 3 19.97 30.72 -12.67
C GLY A 3 19.67 30.03 -11.33
N LEU A 4 20.26 30.46 -10.21
CA LEU A 4 20.01 29.81 -8.91
C LEU A 4 18.54 29.93 -8.46
N ARG A 5 17.97 31.13 -8.59
CA ARG A 5 16.56 31.39 -8.22
C ARG A 5 15.56 30.52 -8.99
N PRO A 6 15.57 30.46 -10.34
CA PRO A 6 14.64 29.60 -11.06
C PRO A 6 14.90 28.11 -10.81
N ALA A 7 16.16 27.68 -10.62
CA ALA A 7 16.47 26.29 -10.30
C ALA A 7 15.84 25.84 -8.96
N PHE A 8 16.05 26.61 -7.89
CA PHE A 8 15.46 26.33 -6.58
C PHE A 8 13.93 26.46 -6.58
N SER A 9 13.39 27.45 -7.30
CA SER A 9 11.93 27.63 -7.40
C SER A 9 11.27 26.43 -8.09
N THR A 10 11.81 25.98 -9.21
CA THR A 10 11.26 24.81 -9.93
C THR A 10 11.42 23.54 -9.11
N MET A 11 12.56 23.36 -8.43
CA MET A 11 12.77 22.23 -7.54
C MET A 11 11.72 22.20 -6.41
N LEU A 12 11.52 23.32 -5.71
CA LEU A 12 10.56 23.41 -4.62
C LEU A 12 9.12 23.23 -5.11
N PHE A 13 8.78 23.83 -6.25
CA PHE A 13 7.46 23.66 -6.87
C PHE A 13 7.17 22.20 -7.18
N LEU A 14 8.10 21.50 -7.85
CA LEU A 14 7.92 20.10 -8.19
C LEU A 14 7.90 19.22 -6.94
N LEU A 15 8.75 19.49 -5.94
CA LEU A 15 8.75 18.78 -4.66
C LEU A 15 7.38 18.85 -3.96
N LEU A 16 6.80 20.04 -3.86
CA LEU A 16 5.50 20.23 -3.22
C LEU A 16 4.37 19.62 -4.05
N LEU A 17 4.45 19.70 -5.37
CA LEU A 17 3.43 19.16 -6.25
C LEU A 17 3.44 17.62 -6.24
N THR A 18 4.59 16.98 -6.40
CA THR A 18 4.68 15.51 -6.49
C THR A 18 4.76 14.83 -5.14
N GLY A 19 5.34 15.47 -4.13
CA GLY A 19 5.46 14.93 -2.76
C GLY A 19 4.33 15.34 -1.82
N GLY A 20 3.57 16.39 -2.15
CA GLY A 20 2.46 16.88 -1.33
C GLY A 20 1.13 16.76 -2.04
N VAL A 21 0.91 17.57 -3.09
CA VAL A 21 -0.39 17.66 -3.77
C VAL A 21 -0.81 16.32 -4.34
N TYR A 22 0.08 15.63 -5.06
CA TYR A 22 -0.22 14.37 -5.71
C TYR A 22 -0.63 13.25 -4.71
N PRO A 23 0.15 12.89 -3.67
CA PRO A 23 -0.24 11.83 -2.76
C PRO A 23 -1.49 12.17 -1.94
N LEU A 24 -1.71 13.44 -1.60
CA LEU A 24 -2.93 13.85 -0.89
C LEU A 24 -4.16 13.73 -1.78
N LEU A 25 -4.06 14.18 -3.04
CA LEU A 25 -5.15 14.07 -3.99
C LEU A 25 -5.52 12.62 -4.28
N THR A 26 -4.53 11.76 -4.52
CA THR A 26 -4.79 10.33 -4.80
C THR A 26 -5.31 9.60 -3.56
N THR A 27 -4.80 9.92 -2.36
CA THR A 27 -5.34 9.38 -1.11
C THR A 27 -6.79 9.80 -0.89
N ALA A 28 -7.11 11.08 -1.05
CA ALA A 28 -8.46 11.58 -0.84
C ALA A 28 -9.47 10.97 -1.82
N LEU A 29 -9.13 10.93 -3.11
CA LEU A 29 -9.98 10.32 -4.13
C LEU A 29 -10.11 8.81 -3.94
N GLY A 30 -9.01 8.13 -3.57
CA GLY A 30 -9.01 6.70 -3.27
C GLY A 30 -9.91 6.35 -2.10
N GLN A 31 -9.84 7.12 -1.01
CA GLN A 31 -10.71 6.92 0.16
C GLN A 31 -12.18 7.25 -0.14
N TRP A 32 -12.45 8.27 -0.96
CA TRP A 32 -13.82 8.62 -1.34
C TRP A 32 -14.46 7.53 -2.19
N TRP A 33 -13.81 7.12 -3.29
CA TRP A 33 -14.41 6.22 -4.27
C TRP A 33 -14.21 4.74 -3.96
N PHE A 34 -13.08 4.37 -3.35
CA PHE A 34 -12.68 2.98 -3.16
C PHE A 34 -12.15 2.72 -1.74
N PRO A 35 -12.91 3.03 -0.68
CA PRO A 35 -12.42 2.95 0.69
C PRO A 35 -11.96 1.54 1.08
N TRP A 36 -12.65 0.48 0.66
CA TRP A 36 -12.26 -0.87 1.04
C TRP A 36 -10.89 -1.26 0.43
N GLN A 37 -10.67 -0.96 -0.85
CA GLN A 37 -9.41 -1.24 -1.54
C GLN A 37 -8.28 -0.33 -1.06
N ALA A 38 -8.55 0.97 -0.89
CA ALA A 38 -7.58 1.95 -0.40
C ALA A 38 -7.08 1.63 1.02
N ASN A 39 -7.91 0.97 1.83
CA ASN A 39 -7.54 0.48 3.16
C ASN A 39 -7.03 -0.98 3.16
N GLY A 40 -6.61 -1.51 2.00
CA GLY A 40 -5.92 -2.81 1.92
C GLY A 40 -6.82 -4.02 1.72
N SER A 41 -8.11 -3.84 1.39
CA SER A 41 -9.04 -4.93 1.08
C SER A 41 -9.16 -5.96 2.21
N LEU A 42 -9.22 -5.47 3.45
CA LEU A 42 -9.18 -6.30 4.65
C LEU A 42 -10.45 -7.13 4.83
N ILE A 43 -10.28 -8.37 5.28
CA ILE A 43 -11.35 -9.30 5.63
C ILE A 43 -11.47 -9.34 7.16
N HIS A 44 -12.67 -9.01 7.65
CA HIS A 44 -12.99 -9.00 9.07
C HIS A 44 -13.93 -10.15 9.41
N LYS A 45 -13.68 -10.81 10.54
CA LYS A 45 -14.59 -11.78 11.14
C LYS A 45 -14.61 -11.59 12.64
N ASP A 46 -15.78 -11.39 13.21
CA ASP A 46 -15.98 -11.15 14.64
C ASP A 46 -15.15 -9.96 15.17
N ASN A 47 -15.08 -8.87 14.38
CA ASN A 47 -14.28 -7.68 14.65
C ASN A 47 -12.75 -7.92 14.72
N VAL A 48 -12.28 -9.09 14.29
CA VAL A 48 -10.86 -9.43 14.17
C VAL A 48 -10.44 -9.40 12.70
N ILE A 49 -9.34 -8.71 12.40
CA ILE A 49 -8.73 -8.71 11.06
C ILE A 49 -8.16 -10.10 10.80
N ARG A 50 -8.68 -10.78 9.79
CA ARG A 50 -8.20 -12.11 9.37
C ARG A 50 -7.16 -12.06 8.28
N GLY A 51 -6.98 -10.91 7.62
CA GLY A 51 -6.00 -10.71 6.54
C GLY A 51 -6.56 -9.79 5.45
N SER A 52 -5.90 -9.78 4.29
CA SER A 52 -6.37 -9.11 3.09
C SER A 52 -6.82 -10.14 2.05
N ALA A 53 -7.82 -9.79 1.23
CA ALA A 53 -8.19 -10.60 0.07
C ALA A 53 -7.05 -10.80 -0.93
N LEU A 54 -6.00 -9.97 -0.86
CA LEU A 54 -4.86 -9.99 -1.77
C LEU A 54 -3.60 -10.66 -1.17
N ILE A 55 -3.62 -11.02 0.12
CA ILE A 55 -2.47 -11.60 0.82
C ILE A 55 -2.80 -13.05 1.23
N GLY A 56 -2.03 -13.99 0.71
CA GLY A 56 -2.09 -15.40 1.09
C GLY A 56 -1.44 -15.65 2.46
N GLN A 57 -1.87 -16.70 3.15
CA GLN A 57 -1.35 -17.10 4.46
C GLN A 57 -0.70 -18.48 4.39
N SER A 58 0.17 -18.77 5.36
CA SER A 58 0.78 -20.08 5.51
C SER A 58 -0.24 -21.10 6.03
N PHE A 59 -0.91 -21.78 5.10
CA PHE A 59 -1.81 -22.89 5.41
C PHE A 59 -1.05 -24.23 5.37
N THR A 60 -0.83 -24.83 6.54
CA THR A 60 -0.09 -26.10 6.70
C THR A 60 -0.95 -27.24 7.24
N ALA A 61 -2.13 -26.95 7.80
CA ALA A 61 -3.02 -27.97 8.32
C ALA A 61 -3.83 -28.64 7.20
N ALA A 62 -4.02 -29.96 7.30
CA ALA A 62 -4.64 -30.80 6.27
C ALA A 62 -6.09 -30.42 5.91
N GLY A 63 -6.78 -29.64 6.76
CA GLY A 63 -8.15 -29.19 6.51
C GLY A 63 -8.27 -27.95 5.60
N TYR A 64 -7.14 -27.37 5.18
CA TYR A 64 -7.12 -26.18 4.33
C TYR A 64 -6.56 -26.48 2.95
N PHE A 65 -6.91 -25.63 1.99
CA PHE A 65 -6.20 -25.59 0.72
C PHE A 65 -4.79 -25.07 0.93
N HIS A 66 -3.81 -25.80 0.42
CA HIS A 66 -2.43 -25.39 0.43
C HIS A 66 -2.17 -24.48 -0.77
N GLY A 67 -1.69 -23.26 -0.49
CA GLY A 67 -1.24 -22.34 -1.52
C GLY A 67 0.10 -22.76 -2.14
N ARG A 68 0.64 -21.90 -3.01
CA ARG A 68 1.96 -22.11 -3.61
C ARG A 68 3.05 -22.06 -2.52
N PRO A 69 4.13 -22.84 -2.60
CA PRO A 69 5.24 -22.69 -1.66
C PRO A 69 5.78 -21.25 -1.70
N SER A 70 6.02 -20.67 -0.52
CA SER A 70 6.60 -19.34 -0.36
C SER A 70 7.97 -19.45 0.29
N ALA A 71 8.98 -18.82 -0.31
CA ALA A 71 10.36 -18.78 0.15
C ALA A 71 10.78 -17.33 0.50
N THR A 72 9.87 -16.60 1.13
CA THR A 72 10.17 -15.33 1.81
C THR A 72 11.14 -15.56 2.96
N ALA A 73 11.82 -14.50 3.43
CA ALA A 73 12.99 -14.58 4.30
C ALA A 73 12.82 -15.43 5.57
N ASP A 74 12.37 -14.84 6.68
CA ASP A 74 12.39 -15.52 7.99
C ASP A 74 11.35 -16.66 8.07
N THR A 75 10.17 -16.44 7.47
CA THR A 75 9.06 -17.40 7.47
C THR A 75 8.31 -17.36 6.13
N PRO A 76 7.64 -18.47 5.72
CA PRO A 76 6.81 -18.48 4.51
C PRO A 76 5.65 -17.49 4.59
N TYR A 77 5.38 -16.77 3.49
CA TYR A 77 4.32 -15.76 3.39
C TYR A 77 4.51 -14.54 4.30
N ASN A 78 5.77 -14.15 4.57
CA ASN A 78 6.08 -12.89 5.25
C ASN A 78 5.98 -11.73 4.23
N PRO A 79 5.00 -10.81 4.35
CA PRO A 79 4.76 -9.73 3.40
C PRO A 79 5.83 -8.64 3.41
#